data_AF-A0A3D4YZA2-F1
#
_entry.id   AF-A0A3D4YZA2-F1
#
_cell.length_a   1.000
_cell.length_b   1.000
_cell.length_c   1.000
_cell.angle_alpha   90.00
_cell.angle_beta   90.00
_cell.angle_gamma   90.00
#
_symmetry.space_group_name_H-M   'P 1'
#
loop_
_entity.id
_entity.type
_entity.pdbx_description
1 polymer ?
#
loop_
_entity_poly.entity_id
_entity_poly.type
_entity_poly.pdbx_seq_one_letter_code
_entity_poly.pdbx_strand_id
1 'polypeptide(L)'
;MIRPPSLFILILCCLAPILPVKSRAENGAPPLKGMALGLFSKEANYDYQKDLDELKGIGVNAISLVVNWYSPDIRSNMIEPKPDNGSENSTIDDAKLIRVVEQAHRRGMKVVLFPYLRFERRGPKDWRGVLAPANFEVWKANYERFIFHYADLAKLHGIEVLSVGSELGSLEEKKEFWEGLIKKVRLRFPGKLLYSANWDHYTYPTFWSSLDYIAITSYYSLSKNNTPTFEELLQTWLNLKKKILLFKAQYPQKLIFTEVGYPSLDGGNVNPWNYFA
;
A
#
# COMPACT_ATOMS: atom_id res chain seq x y z
N MET A 1 62.67 41.13 -3.69
CA MET A 1 62.31 39.76 -3.27
C MET A 1 60.83 39.57 -3.56
N ILE A 2 60.54 38.80 -4.60
CA ILE A 2 59.24 38.69 -5.27
C ILE A 2 58.31 37.82 -4.42
N ARG A 3 57.16 38.36 -3.98
CA ARG A 3 56.06 37.57 -3.40
C ARG A 3 55.13 37.12 -4.55
N PRO A 4 54.68 35.86 -4.57
CA PRO A 4 53.74 35.40 -5.59
C PRO A 4 52.33 35.95 -5.31
N PRO A 5 51.49 36.16 -6.35
CA PRO A 5 50.10 36.55 -6.16
C PRO A 5 49.26 35.35 -5.69
N SER A 6 48.51 35.55 -4.62
CA SER A 6 47.51 34.62 -4.10
C SER A 6 46.36 34.46 -5.11
N LEU A 7 46.21 33.26 -5.66
CA LEU A 7 45.10 32.88 -6.53
C LEU A 7 43.84 32.67 -5.68
N PHE A 8 42.94 33.66 -5.65
CA PHE A 8 41.59 33.49 -5.12
C PHE A 8 40.74 32.78 -6.18
N ILE A 9 40.51 31.48 -6.01
CA ILE A 9 39.50 30.75 -6.79
C ILE A 9 38.14 31.03 -6.14
N LEU A 10 37.37 31.93 -6.75
CA LEU A 10 35.94 32.09 -6.47
C LEU A 10 35.22 30.88 -7.07
N ILE A 11 34.86 29.89 -6.24
CA ILE A 11 33.90 28.85 -6.64
C ILE A 11 32.52 29.51 -6.63
N LEU A 12 32.05 29.94 -7.79
CA LEU A 12 30.65 30.31 -7.98
C LEU A 12 29.82 29.03 -7.83
N CYS A 13 29.31 28.80 -6.62
CA CYS A 13 28.20 27.88 -6.40
C CYS A 13 26.97 28.44 -7.14
N CYS A 14 26.78 28.03 -8.38
CA CYS A 14 25.50 28.17 -9.07
C CYS A 14 24.45 27.34 -8.32
N LEU A 15 23.87 27.92 -7.27
CA LEU A 15 22.56 27.54 -6.74
C LEU A 15 21.53 27.82 -7.83
N ALA A 16 21.40 26.89 -8.78
CA ALA A 16 20.23 26.88 -9.64
C ALA A 16 19.01 26.72 -8.73
N PRO A 17 18.03 27.66 -8.76
CA PRO A 17 16.80 27.47 -8.03
C PRO A 17 16.15 26.18 -8.53
N ILE A 18 15.88 25.25 -7.62
CA ILE A 18 15.06 24.06 -7.89
C ILE A 18 13.69 24.59 -8.30
N LEU A 19 13.49 24.76 -9.61
CA LEU A 19 12.18 25.08 -10.16
C LEU A 19 11.24 23.95 -9.74
N PRO A 20 10.03 24.27 -9.25
CA PRO A 20 9.06 23.23 -8.93
C PRO A 20 8.79 22.48 -10.23
N VAL A 21 9.15 21.20 -10.26
CA VAL A 21 8.73 20.28 -11.31
C VAL A 21 7.22 20.33 -11.32
N LYS A 22 6.64 21.06 -12.28
CA LYS A 22 5.23 20.94 -12.61
C LYS A 22 5.05 19.51 -13.07
N SER A 23 4.58 18.67 -12.14
CA SER A 23 4.01 17.36 -12.43
C SER A 23 3.03 17.55 -13.58
N ARG A 24 3.41 17.12 -14.78
CA ARG A 24 2.52 17.05 -15.92
C ARG A 24 1.56 15.93 -15.57
N ALA A 25 0.41 16.30 -15.01
CA ALA A 25 -0.62 15.36 -14.63
C ALA A 25 -0.95 14.48 -15.84
N GLU A 26 -0.84 13.16 -15.69
CA GLU A 26 -1.47 12.22 -16.62
C GLU A 26 -2.96 12.60 -16.74
N ASN A 27 -3.35 13.12 -17.90
CA ASN A 27 -4.72 13.27 -18.40
C ASN A 27 -5.80 13.71 -17.39
N GLY A 28 -5.53 14.71 -16.54
CA GLY A 28 -6.57 15.43 -15.78
C GLY A 28 -7.46 14.60 -14.83
N ALA A 29 -7.17 13.30 -14.63
CA ALA A 29 -7.96 12.46 -13.74
C ALA A 29 -7.75 12.93 -12.28
N PRO A 30 -8.83 13.08 -11.49
CA PRO A 30 -8.71 13.52 -10.11
C PRO A 30 -7.88 12.52 -9.29
N PRO A 31 -7.16 12.99 -8.24
CA PRO A 31 -6.45 12.10 -7.34
C PRO A 31 -7.41 11.12 -6.65
N LEU A 32 -6.90 9.96 -6.27
CA LEU A 32 -7.65 8.99 -5.47
C LEU A 32 -7.82 9.56 -4.06
N LYS A 33 -9.07 9.87 -3.71
CA LYS A 33 -9.54 10.18 -2.35
C LYS A 33 -10.14 8.88 -1.81
N GLY A 34 -9.25 8.04 -1.29
CA GLY A 34 -9.56 6.67 -0.90
C GLY A 34 -10.06 6.53 0.53
N MET A 35 -10.91 5.55 0.78
CA MET A 35 -11.20 5.00 2.11
C MET A 35 -11.16 3.47 2.06
N ALA A 36 -10.63 2.82 3.09
CA ALA A 36 -10.75 1.36 3.22
C ALA A 36 -12.18 1.02 3.62
N LEU A 37 -12.87 0.18 2.84
CA LEU A 37 -14.20 -0.31 3.17
C LEU A 37 -14.07 -1.68 3.84
N GLY A 38 -14.45 -1.75 5.11
CA GLY A 38 -14.42 -2.97 5.90
C GLY A 38 -15.44 -4.00 5.42
N LEU A 39 -14.96 -5.16 4.98
CA LEU A 39 -15.80 -6.27 4.53
C LEU A 39 -16.24 -7.18 5.70
N PHE A 40 -16.63 -6.58 6.83
CA PHE A 40 -16.82 -7.28 8.11
C PHE A 40 -18.21 -7.90 8.33
N SER A 41 -19.17 -7.62 7.44
CA SER A 41 -20.53 -8.09 7.64
C SER A 41 -20.61 -9.62 7.50
N LYS A 42 -21.23 -10.26 8.50
CA LYS A 42 -21.45 -11.71 8.54
C LYS A 42 -22.61 -12.16 7.66
N GLU A 43 -23.44 -11.22 7.21
CA GLU A 43 -24.55 -11.53 6.32
C GLU A 43 -24.04 -11.83 4.92
N ALA A 44 -24.43 -12.97 4.36
CA ALA A 44 -23.99 -13.41 3.03
C ALA A 44 -24.34 -12.40 1.93
N ASN A 45 -25.50 -11.76 2.05
CA ASN A 45 -26.03 -10.79 1.09
C ASN A 45 -26.07 -9.37 1.64
N TYR A 46 -25.19 -9.03 2.59
CA TYR A 46 -25.11 -7.66 3.10
C TYR A 46 -24.95 -6.67 1.95
N ASP A 47 -25.79 -5.64 1.97
CA ASP A 47 -25.80 -4.60 0.96
C ASP A 47 -24.99 -3.39 1.42
N TYR A 48 -23.82 -3.19 0.80
CA TYR A 48 -22.90 -2.08 1.11
C TYR A 48 -23.35 -0.74 0.51
N GLN A 49 -24.53 -0.66 -0.12
CA GLN A 49 -25.01 0.57 -0.73
C GLN A 49 -25.04 1.75 0.24
N LYS A 50 -25.53 1.54 1.47
CA LYS A 50 -25.59 2.60 2.49
C LYS A 50 -24.19 3.08 2.87
N ASP A 51 -23.27 2.15 3.16
CA ASP A 51 -21.88 2.47 3.49
C ASP A 51 -21.21 3.27 2.35
N LEU A 52 -21.43 2.85 1.10
CA LEU A 52 -20.88 3.53 -0.08
C LEU A 52 -21.49 4.91 -0.31
N ASP A 53 -22.79 5.10 -0.02
CA ASP A 53 -23.44 6.42 -0.10
C ASP A 53 -22.89 7.39 0.96
N GLU A 54 -22.66 6.91 2.18
CA GLU A 54 -22.02 7.70 3.25
C GLU A 54 -20.60 8.13 2.84
N LEU A 55 -19.79 7.19 2.32
CA LEU A 55 -18.45 7.50 1.81
C LEU A 55 -18.50 8.51 0.66
N LYS A 56 -19.42 8.34 -0.29
CA LYS A 56 -19.59 9.26 -1.41
C LYS A 56 -19.99 10.66 -0.94
N GLY A 57 -20.87 10.75 0.06
CA GLY A 57 -21.34 12.00 0.66
C GLY A 57 -20.23 12.85 1.27
N ILE A 58 -19.17 12.24 1.78
CA ILE A 58 -17.98 12.93 2.31
C ILE A 58 -16.88 13.15 1.25
N GLY A 59 -17.15 12.85 -0.02
CA GLY A 59 -16.26 13.12 -1.15
C GLY A 59 -15.22 12.04 -1.45
N VAL A 60 -15.39 10.83 -0.91
CA VAL A 60 -14.59 9.66 -1.30
C VAL A 60 -14.90 9.31 -2.75
N ASN A 61 -13.86 9.10 -3.55
CA ASN A 61 -13.98 8.71 -4.96
C ASN A 61 -13.34 7.36 -5.29
N ALA A 62 -12.76 6.70 -4.29
CA ALA A 62 -12.21 5.36 -4.42
C ALA A 62 -12.37 4.58 -3.11
N ILE A 63 -12.62 3.29 -3.19
CA ILE A 63 -12.57 2.38 -2.03
C ILE A 63 -11.38 1.45 -2.14
N SER A 64 -10.77 1.12 -1.01
CA SER A 64 -9.81 0.02 -0.89
C SER A 64 -10.51 -1.20 -0.32
N LEU A 65 -10.39 -2.34 -1.00
CA LEU A 65 -10.98 -3.62 -0.59
C LEU A 65 -9.87 -4.62 -0.28
N VAL A 66 -9.75 -4.98 1.00
CA VAL A 66 -8.78 -5.98 1.47
C VAL A 66 -9.37 -7.38 1.31
N VAL A 67 -8.66 -8.24 0.60
CA VAL A 67 -9.07 -9.63 0.35
C VAL A 67 -7.98 -10.57 0.84
N ASN A 68 -8.36 -11.56 1.66
CA ASN A 68 -7.39 -12.34 2.43
C ASN A 68 -7.29 -13.78 1.92
N TRP A 69 -6.08 -14.28 1.70
CA TRP A 69 -5.78 -15.72 1.74
C TRP A 69 -4.86 -16.00 2.94
N TYR A 70 -4.76 -17.26 3.33
CA TYR A 70 -4.18 -17.68 4.59
C TYR A 70 -2.99 -18.62 4.39
N SER A 71 -1.94 -18.38 5.17
CA SER A 71 -0.85 -19.33 5.39
C SER A 71 -0.91 -19.87 6.82
N PRO A 72 -0.63 -21.16 7.08
CA PRO A 72 -0.56 -21.71 8.43
C PRO A 72 0.29 -20.88 9.40
N ASP A 73 1.46 -20.42 8.97
CA ASP A 73 2.40 -19.57 9.73
C ASP A 73 3.41 -18.92 8.76
N ILE A 74 4.42 -18.23 9.31
CA ILE A 74 5.44 -17.53 8.52
C ILE A 74 6.43 -18.45 7.79
N ARG A 75 6.49 -19.75 8.15
CA ARG A 75 7.40 -20.75 7.55
C ARG A 75 6.72 -21.66 6.54
N SER A 76 5.41 -21.72 6.53
CA SER A 76 4.66 -22.51 5.56
C SER A 76 4.86 -22.02 4.13
N ASN A 77 4.80 -22.95 3.18
CA ASN A 77 4.79 -22.65 1.74
C ASN A 77 3.36 -22.56 1.18
N MET A 78 2.35 -22.89 1.99
CA MET A 78 0.94 -22.95 1.59
C MET A 78 0.29 -21.58 1.74
N ILE A 79 -0.52 -21.20 0.75
CA ILE A 79 -1.36 -20.00 0.78
C ILE A 79 -2.70 -20.38 0.17
N GLU A 80 -3.77 -20.42 0.96
CA GLU A 80 -5.09 -20.87 0.51
C GLU A 80 -6.20 -19.92 0.95
N PRO A 81 -7.28 -19.79 0.14
CA PRO A 81 -8.50 -19.18 0.64
C PRO A 81 -9.11 -20.02 1.76
N LYS A 82 -9.86 -19.38 2.64
CA LYS A 82 -10.73 -20.04 3.61
C LYS A 82 -12.19 -19.85 3.22
N PRO A 83 -13.07 -20.84 3.42
CA PRO A 83 -14.49 -20.69 3.14
C PRO A 83 -15.07 -19.44 3.81
N ASP A 84 -15.84 -18.65 3.06
CA ASP A 84 -16.59 -17.54 3.61
C ASP A 84 -17.66 -18.08 4.57
N ASN A 85 -17.47 -17.82 5.85
CA ASN A 85 -18.41 -18.18 6.91
C ASN A 85 -18.84 -16.94 7.71
N GLY A 86 -18.60 -15.74 7.18
CA GLY A 86 -18.87 -14.48 7.86
C GLY A 86 -17.99 -14.21 9.09
N SER A 87 -16.95 -15.01 9.35
CA SER A 87 -15.99 -14.74 10.43
C SER A 87 -14.83 -13.87 9.94
N GLU A 88 -14.17 -13.21 10.88
CA GLU A 88 -12.94 -12.45 10.60
C GLU A 88 -11.79 -13.33 10.10
N ASN A 89 -11.90 -14.66 10.17
CA ASN A 89 -10.90 -15.62 9.70
C ASN A 89 -11.38 -16.38 8.46
N SER A 90 -12.03 -15.67 7.54
CA SER A 90 -12.47 -16.20 6.25
C SER A 90 -12.00 -15.36 5.07
N THR A 91 -11.95 -15.98 3.89
CA THR A 91 -11.82 -15.27 2.62
C THR A 91 -13.21 -14.89 2.16
N ILE A 92 -13.44 -13.61 1.85
CA ILE A 92 -14.71 -13.18 1.28
C ILE A 92 -14.99 -13.97 -0.01
N ASP A 93 -16.23 -14.41 -0.18
CA ASP A 93 -16.65 -15.04 -1.43
C ASP A 93 -16.53 -14.07 -2.62
N ASP A 94 -16.06 -14.57 -3.76
CA ASP A 94 -15.83 -13.74 -4.94
C ASP A 94 -17.12 -13.08 -5.43
N ALA A 95 -18.27 -13.76 -5.39
CA ALA A 95 -19.54 -13.16 -5.80
C ALA A 95 -19.97 -12.04 -4.85
N LYS A 96 -19.68 -12.15 -3.55
CA LYS A 96 -19.89 -11.07 -2.59
C LYS A 96 -18.98 -9.89 -2.86
N LEU A 97 -17.68 -10.13 -3.10
CA LEU A 97 -16.72 -9.09 -3.50
C LEU A 97 -17.19 -8.35 -4.75
N ILE A 98 -17.60 -9.08 -5.79
CA ILE A 98 -18.06 -8.52 -7.08
C ILE A 98 -19.27 -7.61 -6.87
N ARG A 99 -20.24 -8.00 -6.04
CA ARG A 99 -21.39 -7.14 -5.74
C ARG A 99 -20.97 -5.80 -5.17
N VAL A 100 -19.99 -5.77 -4.25
CA VAL A 100 -19.46 -4.52 -3.68
C VAL A 100 -18.76 -3.67 -4.74
N VAL A 101 -17.96 -4.30 -5.60
CA VAL A 101 -17.28 -3.62 -6.73
C VAL A 101 -18.30 -2.96 -7.65
N GLU A 102 -19.36 -3.68 -8.04
CA GLU A 102 -20.41 -3.12 -8.90
C GLU A 102 -21.19 -1.99 -8.21
N GLN A 103 -21.48 -2.12 -6.92
CA GLN A 103 -22.13 -1.06 -6.14
C GLN A 103 -21.29 0.22 -6.08
N ALA A 104 -19.96 0.09 -5.97
CA ALA A 104 -19.02 1.20 -5.99
C ALA A 104 -18.93 1.84 -7.39
N HIS A 105 -18.81 1.03 -8.43
CA HIS A 105 -18.76 1.50 -9.83
C HIS A 105 -20.04 2.25 -10.23
N ARG A 106 -21.23 1.79 -9.80
CA ARG A 106 -22.50 2.52 -10.03
C ARG A 106 -22.51 3.93 -9.43
N ARG A 107 -21.67 4.20 -8.43
CA ARG A 107 -21.49 5.53 -7.80
C ARG A 107 -20.32 6.32 -8.40
N GLY A 108 -19.73 5.82 -9.48
CA GLY A 108 -18.53 6.38 -10.10
C GLY A 108 -17.32 6.40 -9.15
N MET A 109 -17.27 5.47 -8.18
CA MET A 109 -16.11 5.27 -7.33
C MET A 109 -15.19 4.25 -7.97
N LYS A 110 -13.88 4.46 -7.84
CA LYS A 110 -12.84 3.50 -8.25
C LYS A 110 -12.62 2.45 -7.16
N VAL A 111 -12.05 1.31 -7.53
CA VAL A 111 -11.68 0.25 -6.61
C VAL A 111 -10.17 0.02 -6.63
N VAL A 112 -9.58 -0.03 -5.44
CA VAL A 112 -8.24 -0.52 -5.19
C VAL A 112 -8.38 -1.90 -4.54
N LEU A 113 -8.03 -2.96 -5.25
CA LEU A 113 -8.08 -4.32 -4.71
C LEU A 113 -6.74 -4.66 -4.06
N PHE A 114 -6.81 -5.18 -2.83
CA PHE A 114 -5.67 -5.34 -1.96
C PHE A 114 -5.57 -6.77 -1.41
N PRO A 115 -4.95 -7.69 -2.16
CA PRO A 115 -4.65 -9.04 -1.68
C PRO A 115 -3.70 -8.99 -0.48
N TYR A 116 -4.12 -9.61 0.61
CA TYR A 116 -3.46 -9.55 1.90
C TYR A 116 -3.22 -10.95 2.46
N LEU A 117 -1.97 -11.25 2.82
CA LEU A 117 -1.61 -12.55 3.38
C LEU A 117 -1.82 -12.55 4.89
N ARG A 118 -2.70 -13.44 5.38
CA ARG A 118 -2.94 -13.65 6.81
C ARG A 118 -2.34 -14.96 7.29
N PHE A 119 -2.09 -15.04 8.58
CA PHE A 119 -1.60 -16.26 9.22
C PHE A 119 -2.63 -16.86 10.16
N GLU A 120 -2.71 -18.19 10.17
CA GLU A 120 -3.57 -18.92 11.10
C GLU A 120 -2.98 -18.94 12.51
N ARG A 121 -1.65 -19.10 12.59
CA ARG A 121 -0.90 -19.10 13.84
C ARG A 121 0.21 -18.05 13.77
N ARG A 122 0.36 -17.30 14.85
CA ARG A 122 1.37 -16.23 14.98
C ARG A 122 2.00 -16.29 16.36
N GLY A 123 3.33 -16.33 16.42
CA GLY A 123 4.08 -15.95 17.60
C GLY A 123 4.07 -14.42 17.81
N PRO A 124 4.62 -13.93 18.94
CA PRO A 124 4.59 -12.50 19.31
C PRO A 124 5.24 -11.57 18.28
N LYS A 125 6.23 -12.05 17.53
CA LYS A 125 6.95 -11.30 16.48
C LYS A 125 6.58 -11.74 15.07
N ASP A 126 5.63 -12.66 14.92
CA ASP A 126 5.28 -13.19 13.61
C ASP A 126 4.29 -12.25 12.94
N TRP A 127 4.71 -11.70 11.81
CA TRP A 127 3.89 -10.91 10.92
C TRP A 127 4.44 -11.04 9.49
N ARG A 128 3.71 -10.52 8.50
CA ARG A 128 4.02 -10.80 7.08
C ARG A 128 5.32 -10.16 6.60
N GLY A 129 5.84 -9.19 7.35
CA GLY A 129 7.17 -8.62 7.10
C GLY A 129 8.33 -9.55 7.42
N VAL A 130 8.12 -10.65 8.16
CA VAL A 130 9.19 -11.59 8.57
C VAL A 130 8.95 -13.01 8.06
N LEU A 131 8.35 -13.15 6.89
CA LEU A 131 8.19 -14.43 6.19
C LEU A 131 9.53 -15.16 6.04
N ALA A 132 9.49 -16.48 6.25
CA ALA A 132 10.64 -17.37 6.12
C ALA A 132 10.19 -18.73 5.58
N PRO A 133 9.61 -18.80 4.36
CA PRO A 133 9.06 -20.03 3.80
C PRO A 133 10.12 -21.14 3.73
N ALA A 134 9.76 -22.34 4.15
CA ALA A 134 10.64 -23.51 4.17
C ALA A 134 11.19 -23.87 2.77
N ASN A 135 10.40 -23.60 1.73
CA ASN A 135 10.82 -23.68 0.34
C ASN A 135 10.25 -22.48 -0.43
N PHE A 136 11.14 -21.53 -0.75
CA PHE A 136 10.77 -20.29 -1.40
C PHE A 136 10.14 -20.49 -2.79
N GLU A 137 10.59 -21.46 -3.58
CA GLU A 137 10.01 -21.69 -4.93
C GLU A 137 8.59 -22.25 -4.84
N VAL A 138 8.31 -23.13 -3.88
CA VAL A 138 6.94 -23.63 -3.63
C VAL A 138 6.05 -22.50 -3.11
N TRP A 139 6.57 -21.69 -2.17
CA TRP A 139 5.84 -20.53 -1.66
C TRP A 139 5.53 -19.52 -2.78
N LYS A 140 6.50 -19.24 -3.65
CA LYS A 140 6.37 -18.35 -4.80
C LYS A 140 5.28 -18.83 -5.75
N ALA A 141 5.21 -20.13 -6.06
CA ALA A 141 4.15 -20.68 -6.91
C ALA A 141 2.75 -20.49 -6.27
N ASN A 142 2.62 -20.69 -4.96
CA ASN A 142 1.37 -20.44 -4.24
C ASN A 142 1.01 -18.95 -4.17
N TYR A 143 2.00 -18.08 -3.99
CA TYR A 143 1.80 -16.63 -4.01
C TYR A 143 1.39 -16.11 -5.39
N GLU A 144 2.01 -16.64 -6.46
CA GLU A 144 1.59 -16.34 -7.84
C GLU A 144 0.12 -16.72 -8.07
N ARG A 145 -0.32 -17.91 -7.62
CA ARG A 145 -1.73 -18.31 -7.73
C ARG A 145 -2.66 -17.35 -6.99
N PHE A 146 -2.31 -16.96 -5.77
CA PHE A 146 -3.07 -16.00 -4.97
C PHE A 146 -3.23 -14.66 -5.70
N ILE A 147 -2.15 -14.09 -6.22
CA ILE A 147 -2.20 -12.80 -6.92
C ILE A 147 -2.90 -12.92 -8.27
N PHE A 148 -2.71 -14.03 -9.00
CA PHE A 148 -3.35 -14.22 -10.32
C PHE A 148 -4.87 -14.36 -10.22
N HIS A 149 -5.38 -15.03 -9.19
CA HIS A 149 -6.82 -15.10 -8.91
C HIS A 149 -7.45 -13.70 -8.89
N TYR A 150 -6.89 -12.81 -8.08
CA TYR A 150 -7.40 -11.45 -7.96
C TYR A 150 -7.06 -10.54 -9.15
N ALA A 151 -5.98 -10.81 -9.88
CA ALA A 151 -5.68 -10.11 -11.14
C ALA A 151 -6.72 -10.41 -12.23
N ASP A 152 -7.16 -11.68 -12.34
CA ASP A 152 -8.19 -12.09 -13.30
C ASP A 152 -9.55 -11.50 -12.93
N LEU A 153 -9.94 -11.56 -11.65
CA LEU A 153 -11.15 -10.90 -11.15
C LEU A 153 -11.12 -9.39 -11.39
N ALA A 154 -9.99 -8.73 -11.08
CA ALA A 154 -9.83 -7.30 -11.29
C ALA A 154 -9.98 -6.91 -12.76
N LYS A 155 -9.42 -7.71 -13.69
CA LYS A 155 -9.63 -7.50 -15.13
C LYS A 155 -11.10 -7.69 -15.51
N LEU A 156 -11.73 -8.77 -15.07
CA LEU A 156 -13.09 -9.13 -15.47
C LEU A 156 -14.12 -8.09 -15.04
N HIS A 157 -13.94 -7.50 -13.84
CA HIS A 157 -14.88 -6.56 -13.25
C HIS A 157 -14.44 -5.09 -13.35
N GLY A 158 -13.37 -4.81 -14.10
CA GLY A 158 -12.93 -3.43 -14.38
C GLY A 158 -12.38 -2.68 -13.18
N ILE A 159 -11.79 -3.37 -12.20
CA ILE A 159 -11.13 -2.75 -11.04
C ILE A 159 -9.91 -1.95 -11.52
N GLU A 160 -9.71 -0.75 -11.00
CA GLU A 160 -8.71 0.19 -11.53
C GLU A 160 -7.28 -0.07 -11.02
N VAL A 161 -7.14 -0.52 -9.77
CA VAL A 161 -5.83 -0.69 -9.13
C VAL A 161 -5.76 -2.03 -8.39
N LEU A 162 -4.65 -2.75 -8.58
CA LEU A 162 -4.34 -3.99 -7.87
C LEU A 162 -3.01 -3.86 -7.12
N SER A 163 -3.01 -4.22 -5.85
CA SER A 163 -1.78 -4.44 -5.10
C SER A 163 -1.20 -5.82 -5.42
N VAL A 164 0.07 -5.88 -5.83
CA VAL A 164 0.78 -7.17 -6.02
C VAL A 164 1.36 -7.72 -4.72
N GLY A 165 1.32 -6.93 -3.63
CA GLY A 165 1.75 -7.34 -2.29
C GLY A 165 1.67 -6.20 -1.27
N SER A 166 1.63 -6.56 0.01
CA SER A 166 1.57 -5.61 1.13
C SER A 166 2.46 -6.05 2.27
N GLU A 167 3.45 -5.22 2.60
CA GLU A 167 4.37 -5.32 3.74
C GLU A 167 5.08 -6.69 3.86
N LEU A 168 5.51 -7.27 2.73
CA LEU A 168 6.29 -8.51 2.71
C LEU A 168 7.80 -8.23 2.89
N GLY A 169 8.15 -7.46 3.94
CA GLY A 169 9.48 -6.90 4.22
C GLY A 169 10.68 -7.81 3.89
N SER A 170 10.72 -9.00 4.49
CA SER A 170 11.75 -10.05 4.28
C SER A 170 11.94 -10.51 2.82
N LEU A 171 11.00 -10.20 1.92
CA LEU A 171 11.02 -10.58 0.51
C LEU A 171 11.23 -9.37 -0.42
N GLU A 172 11.22 -8.14 0.08
CA GLU A 172 11.26 -6.90 -0.74
C GLU A 172 12.54 -6.77 -1.58
N GLU A 173 13.65 -7.32 -1.12
CA GLU A 173 14.92 -7.28 -1.87
C GLU A 173 15.04 -8.39 -2.93
N LYS A 174 14.08 -9.33 -3.00
CA LYS A 174 14.06 -10.40 -4.01
C LYS A 174 13.58 -9.88 -5.37
N LYS A 175 14.40 -9.03 -5.99
CA LYS A 175 14.06 -8.29 -7.21
C LYS A 175 13.55 -9.18 -8.34
N GLU A 176 14.23 -10.28 -8.65
CA GLU A 176 13.87 -11.17 -9.77
C GLU A 176 12.50 -11.81 -9.57
N PHE A 177 12.14 -12.12 -8.32
CA PHE A 177 10.81 -12.62 -7.99
C PHE A 177 9.74 -11.56 -8.26
N TRP A 178 9.94 -10.34 -7.75
CA TRP A 178 8.95 -9.26 -7.89
C TRP A 178 8.79 -8.81 -9.34
N GLU A 179 9.88 -8.56 -10.07
CA GLU A 179 9.81 -8.18 -11.47
C GLU A 179 9.17 -9.29 -12.33
N GLY A 180 9.47 -10.56 -12.02
CA GLY A 180 8.84 -11.72 -12.66
C GLY A 180 7.33 -11.80 -12.39
N LEU A 181 6.92 -11.66 -11.13
CA LEU A 181 5.50 -11.63 -10.74
C LEU A 181 4.77 -10.48 -11.43
N ILE A 182 5.29 -9.25 -11.33
CA ILE A 182 4.68 -8.04 -11.90
C ILE A 182 4.52 -8.19 -13.41
N LYS A 183 5.54 -8.70 -14.12
CA LYS A 183 5.46 -8.96 -15.56
C LYS A 183 4.32 -9.93 -15.90
N LYS A 184 4.17 -11.02 -15.14
CA LYS A 184 3.07 -11.98 -15.34
C LYS A 184 1.71 -11.35 -15.04
N VAL A 185 1.60 -10.57 -13.96
CA VAL A 185 0.35 -9.86 -13.61
C VAL A 185 -0.06 -8.87 -14.70
N ARG A 186 0.88 -8.13 -15.30
CA ARG A 186 0.59 -7.19 -16.42
C ARG A 186 -0.03 -7.86 -17.64
N LEU A 187 0.31 -9.13 -17.91
CA LEU A 187 -0.30 -9.89 -18.99
C LEU A 187 -1.77 -10.26 -18.68
N ARG A 188 -2.13 -10.32 -17.39
CA ARG A 188 -3.47 -10.69 -16.91
C ARG A 188 -4.34 -9.49 -16.62
N PHE A 189 -3.77 -8.40 -16.12
CA PHE A 189 -4.48 -7.23 -15.62
C PHE A 189 -3.97 -5.94 -16.28
N PRO A 190 -4.80 -5.25 -17.07
CA PRO A 190 -4.40 -4.02 -17.76
C PRO A 190 -4.45 -2.76 -16.87
N GLY A 191 -5.01 -2.86 -15.66
CA GLY A 191 -5.11 -1.74 -14.73
C GLY A 191 -3.78 -1.39 -14.07
N LYS A 192 -3.85 -0.53 -13.06
CA LYS A 192 -2.67 0.02 -12.38
C LYS A 192 -2.16 -0.92 -11.29
N LEU A 193 -0.85 -1.07 -11.19
CA LEU A 193 -0.20 -1.93 -10.19
C LEU A 193 0.54 -1.11 -9.13
N LEU A 194 0.45 -1.58 -7.89
CA LEU A 194 1.24 -1.08 -6.77
C LEU A 194 1.77 -2.22 -5.91
N TYR A 195 2.76 -1.93 -5.09
CA TYR A 195 3.18 -2.76 -3.95
C TYR A 195 3.17 -1.87 -2.71
N SER A 196 2.47 -2.28 -1.67
CA SER A 196 2.30 -1.47 -0.47
C SER A 196 3.41 -1.75 0.54
N ALA A 197 4.45 -0.92 0.54
CA ALA A 197 5.57 -1.06 1.46
C ALA A 197 5.24 -0.46 2.84
N ASN A 198 5.82 -1.02 3.91
CA ASN A 198 5.67 -0.44 5.25
C ASN A 198 6.32 0.96 5.33
N TRP A 199 5.88 1.79 6.28
CA TRP A 199 6.33 3.19 6.42
C TRP A 199 7.85 3.35 6.63
N ASP A 200 8.53 2.33 7.13
CA ASP A 200 9.98 2.22 7.34
C ASP A 200 10.71 1.36 6.30
N HIS A 201 9.97 0.76 5.36
CA HIS A 201 10.48 -0.19 4.38
C HIS A 201 10.45 0.33 2.93
N TYR A 202 9.78 1.44 2.63
CA TYR A 202 9.58 1.91 1.26
C TYR A 202 10.87 2.16 0.43
N THR A 203 12.04 2.26 1.08
CA THR A 203 13.35 2.40 0.43
C THR A 203 14.00 1.08 0.00
N TYR A 204 13.52 -0.08 0.49
CA TYR A 204 14.11 -1.39 0.21
C TYR A 204 13.66 -2.00 -1.13
N PRO A 205 12.38 -1.92 -1.55
CA PRO A 205 11.98 -2.42 -2.85
C PRO A 205 12.77 -1.79 -3.99
N THR A 206 13.47 -2.62 -4.77
CA THR A 206 14.28 -2.18 -5.92
C THR A 206 13.55 -2.32 -7.27
N PHE A 207 12.24 -2.61 -7.22
CA PHE A 207 11.38 -2.92 -8.37
C PHE A 207 10.29 -1.87 -8.62
N TRP A 208 10.36 -0.69 -7.98
CA TRP A 208 9.39 0.41 -8.17
C TRP A 208 9.19 0.80 -9.64
N SER A 209 10.24 0.70 -10.46
CA SER A 209 10.18 0.97 -11.89
C SER A 209 9.20 0.08 -12.66
N SER A 210 8.86 -1.10 -12.13
CA SER A 210 7.90 -2.04 -12.73
C SER A 210 6.43 -1.76 -12.34
N LEU A 211 6.19 -0.83 -11.42
CA LEU A 211 4.86 -0.47 -10.89
C LEU A 211 4.39 0.87 -11.44
N ASP A 212 3.09 1.18 -11.26
CA ASP A 212 2.56 2.52 -11.56
C ASP A 212 2.70 3.49 -10.39
N TYR A 213 2.69 2.94 -9.17
CA TYR A 213 2.75 3.70 -7.93
C TYR A 213 3.91 3.25 -7.04
N ILE A 214 4.54 4.23 -6.40
CA ILE A 214 5.21 4.05 -5.11
C ILE A 214 4.11 4.13 -4.05
N ALA A 215 3.83 3.00 -3.40
CA ALA A 215 2.77 2.88 -2.40
C ALA A 215 3.36 2.61 -1.02
N ILE A 216 2.93 3.40 -0.04
CA ILE A 216 3.46 3.39 1.32
C ILE A 216 2.29 3.28 2.31
N THR A 217 2.32 2.31 3.22
CA THR A 217 1.48 2.34 4.43
C THR A 217 2.09 3.36 5.39
N SER A 218 1.29 4.25 5.95
CA SER A 218 1.77 5.50 6.55
C SER A 218 1.39 5.61 8.04
N TYR A 219 1.62 4.55 8.80
CA TYR A 219 1.43 4.49 10.25
C TYR A 219 2.66 5.02 11.01
N TYR A 220 3.07 6.25 10.73
CA TYR A 220 4.20 6.88 11.42
C TYR A 220 3.86 7.25 12.86
N SER A 221 4.74 6.93 13.79
CA SER A 221 4.76 7.51 15.13
C SER A 221 4.97 9.03 15.02
N LEU A 222 4.02 9.83 15.51
CA LEU A 222 4.04 11.29 15.34
C LEU A 222 4.65 12.02 16.53
N SER A 223 4.66 11.42 17.71
CA SER A 223 5.29 11.98 18.91
C SER A 223 5.63 10.88 19.92
N LYS A 224 6.33 11.25 20.99
CA LYS A 224 6.63 10.40 22.15
C LYS A 224 5.73 10.66 23.36
N ASN A 225 4.82 11.64 23.25
CA ASN A 225 3.88 12.03 24.28
C ASN A 225 2.46 11.71 23.81
N ASN A 226 1.61 11.22 24.71
CA ASN A 226 0.20 10.95 24.45
C ASN A 226 -0.63 12.22 24.18
N THR A 227 -0.19 13.38 24.66
CA THR A 227 -0.87 14.67 24.48
C THR A 227 -0.01 15.71 23.73
N PRO A 228 0.41 15.42 22.47
CA PRO A 228 1.22 16.35 21.72
C PRO A 228 0.41 17.58 21.27
N THR A 229 1.08 18.70 21.01
CA THR A 229 0.40 19.86 20.40
C THR A 229 0.16 19.61 18.91
N PHE A 230 -0.76 20.37 18.32
CA PHE A 230 -0.98 20.34 16.88
C PHE A 230 0.31 20.65 16.09
N GLU A 231 1.10 21.61 16.56
CA GLU A 231 2.36 22.02 15.94
C GLU A 231 3.39 20.89 15.96
N GLU A 232 3.50 20.13 17.04
CA GLU A 232 4.40 18.97 17.12
C GLU A 232 4.03 17.91 16.07
N LEU A 233 2.75 17.55 15.98
CA LEU A 233 2.24 16.61 14.99
C LEU A 233 2.49 17.11 13.56
N LEU A 234 2.22 18.39 13.30
CA LEU A 234 2.44 19.02 12.00
C LEU A 234 3.91 19.03 11.62
N GLN A 235 4.82 19.37 12.53
CA GLN A 235 6.26 19.37 12.26
C GLN A 235 6.78 17.97 11.95
N THR A 236 6.31 16.93 12.66
CA THR A 236 6.66 15.54 12.33
C THR A 236 6.23 15.20 10.90
N TRP A 237 5.00 15.52 10.51
CA TRP A 237 4.52 15.30 9.14
C TRP A 237 5.29 16.11 8.08
N LEU A 238 5.65 17.36 8.36
CA LEU A 238 6.45 18.18 7.44
C LEU A 238 7.84 17.56 7.21
N ASN A 239 8.44 16.97 8.25
CA ASN A 239 9.72 16.27 8.13
C ASN A 239 9.58 14.95 7.37
N LEU A 240 8.53 14.17 7.63
CA LEU A 240 8.22 12.95 6.87
C LEU A 240 7.98 13.26 5.39
N LYS A 241 7.19 14.29 5.10
CA LYS A 241 6.93 14.77 3.73
C LYS A 241 8.23 15.08 3.00
N LYS A 242 9.18 15.79 3.62
CA LYS A 242 10.49 16.08 3.01
C LYS A 242 11.23 14.77 2.65
N LYS A 243 11.31 13.82 3.57
CA LYS A 243 11.99 12.53 3.35
C LYS A 243 11.35 11.73 2.22
N ILE A 244 10.02 11.59 2.24
CA ILE A 244 9.27 10.84 1.25
C ILE A 244 9.39 11.49 -0.14
N LEU A 245 9.33 12.82 -0.23
CA LEU A 245 9.49 13.53 -1.51
C LEU A 245 10.91 13.44 -2.07
N LEU A 246 11.94 13.45 -1.22
CA LEU A 246 13.33 13.20 -1.65
C LEU A 246 13.50 11.79 -2.22
N PHE A 247 12.90 10.78 -1.58
CA PHE A 247 12.89 9.42 -2.12
C PHE A 247 12.13 9.33 -3.45
N LYS A 248 10.89 9.84 -3.48
CA LYS A 248 10.02 9.85 -4.65
C LYS A 248 10.64 10.58 -5.86
N ALA A 249 11.53 11.55 -5.65
CA ALA A 249 12.25 12.24 -6.73
C ALA A 249 13.17 11.32 -7.55
N GLN A 250 13.56 10.16 -7.00
CA GLN A 250 14.39 9.16 -7.68
C GLN A 250 13.60 8.33 -8.72
N TYR A 251 12.26 8.43 -8.71
CA TYR A 251 11.37 7.58 -9.50
C TYR A 251 10.33 8.42 -10.26
N PRO A 252 9.98 8.06 -11.50
CA PRO A 252 8.88 8.72 -12.22
C PRO A 252 7.49 8.32 -11.70
N GLN A 253 7.32 7.14 -11.09
CA GLN A 253 6.05 6.58 -10.61
C GLN A 253 5.33 7.51 -9.65
N LYS A 254 3.99 7.55 -9.66
CA LYS A 254 3.21 8.39 -8.75
C LYS A 254 3.34 7.91 -7.29
N LEU A 255 3.28 8.83 -6.34
CA LEU A 255 3.21 8.48 -4.91
C LEU A 255 1.74 8.29 -4.50
N ILE A 256 1.46 7.25 -3.72
CA ILE A 256 0.17 7.03 -3.06
C ILE A 256 0.39 6.52 -1.63
N PHE A 257 -0.44 6.97 -0.70
CA PHE A 257 -0.55 6.30 0.60
C PHE A 257 -1.69 5.28 0.52
N THR A 258 -1.37 4.02 0.72
CA THR A 258 -2.33 2.90 0.65
C THR A 258 -3.06 2.71 1.97
N GLU A 259 -2.40 3.06 3.07
CA GLU A 259 -2.95 3.00 4.41
C GLU A 259 -2.50 4.25 5.18
N VAL A 260 -3.44 4.95 5.83
CA VAL A 260 -3.16 6.05 6.75
C VAL A 260 -4.30 6.11 7.74
N GLY A 261 -3.98 6.13 9.04
CA GLY A 261 -5.00 6.14 10.08
C GLY A 261 -4.36 6.25 11.45
N TYR A 262 -5.10 6.85 12.37
CA TYR A 262 -4.73 6.98 13.78
C TYR A 262 -5.97 6.63 14.61
N PRO A 263 -5.89 5.65 15.52
CA PRO A 263 -7.04 5.30 16.34
C PRO A 263 -7.39 6.46 17.27
N SER A 264 -8.68 6.64 17.53
CA SER A 264 -9.19 7.64 18.47
C SER A 264 -9.03 7.16 19.92
N LEU A 265 -7.78 6.89 20.32
CA LEU A 265 -7.38 6.35 21.61
C LEU A 265 -6.17 7.15 22.14
N ASP A 266 -6.02 7.20 23.47
CA ASP A 266 -4.84 7.80 24.09
C ASP A 266 -3.57 7.05 23.63
N GLY A 267 -2.55 7.80 23.19
CA GLY A 267 -1.35 7.22 22.60
C GLY A 267 -1.49 6.71 21.15
N GLY A 268 -2.65 6.90 20.50
CA GLY A 268 -2.84 6.55 19.08
C GLY A 268 -1.88 7.27 18.12
N ASN A 269 -1.40 8.44 18.52
CA ASN A 269 -0.35 9.20 17.83
C ASN A 269 1.07 8.62 18.04
N VAL A 270 1.29 7.84 19.10
CA VAL A 270 2.59 7.24 19.44
C VAL A 270 2.78 5.92 18.70
N ASN A 271 1.79 5.02 18.77
CA ASN A 271 1.84 3.71 18.12
C ASN A 271 0.56 3.48 17.28
N PRO A 272 0.41 4.13 16.12
CA PRO A 272 -0.84 4.10 15.35
C PRO A 272 -1.26 2.71 14.83
N TRP A 273 -0.33 1.77 14.76
CA TRP A 273 -0.61 0.36 14.43
C TRP A 273 -1.14 -0.46 15.62
N ASN A 274 -1.01 0.04 16.85
CA ASN A 274 -1.41 -0.67 18.07
C ASN A 274 -2.80 -0.21 18.54
N TYR A 275 -3.83 -0.81 17.95
CA TYR A 275 -5.24 -0.52 18.26
C TYR A 275 -5.83 -1.38 19.39
N PHE A 276 -4.99 -2.19 20.06
CA PHE A 276 -5.37 -3.01 21.22
C PHE A 276 -4.84 -2.46 22.57
N ALA A 277 -4.18 -1.30 22.54
CA ALA A 277 -3.47 -0.72 23.68
C ALA A 277 -4.34 -0.60 24.93
#